data_AF-A0A645I5X1-F1
#
_entry.id   AF-A0A645I5X1-F1
#
_cell.length_a   1.000
_cell.length_b   1.000
_cell.length_c   1.000
_cell.angle_alpha   90.00
_cell.angle_beta   90.00
_cell.angle_gamma   90.00
#
_symmetry.space_group_name_H-M   'P 1'
#
loop_
_entity.id
_entity.type
_entity.pdbx_description
1 polymer ?
#
loop_
_entity_poly.entity_id
_entity_poly.type
_entity_poly.pdbx_seq_one_letter_code
_entity_poly.pdbx_strand_id
1 'polypeptide(L)' 'MDELAGTENRLAAARKDYNESVQSYNTAIRSLPTSVLAGLFRFEPKEYFKADDGARQVPQVKF' A
#
# COMPACT_ATOMS: atom_id res chain seq x y z
N MET A 1 14.58 -22.26 -1.80
CA MET A 1 14.53 -21.13 -2.75
C MET A 1 13.11 -20.84 -3.23
N ASP A 2 12.30 -21.86 -3.55
CA ASP A 2 10.89 -21.66 -3.96
C ASP A 2 10.00 -20.98 -2.92
N GLU A 3 10.20 -21.26 -1.63
CA GLU A 3 9.33 -20.73 -0.58
C GLU A 3 9.57 -19.22 -0.29
N LEU A 4 10.82 -18.77 -0.43
CA LEU A 4 11.18 -17.35 -0.28
C LEU A 4 10.68 -16.54 -1.48
N ALA A 5 10.92 -17.01 -2.71
CA ALA A 5 10.39 -16.37 -3.92
C ALA A 5 8.85 -16.34 -3.91
N GLY A 6 8.20 -17.40 -3.42
CA GLY A 6 6.74 -17.43 -3.22
C GLY A 6 6.26 -16.40 -2.21
N THR A 7 7.01 -16.18 -1.12
CA THR A 7 6.68 -15.20 -0.09
C THR A 7 6.90 -13.77 -0.58
N GLU A 8 7.99 -13.50 -1.28
CA GLU A 8 8.29 -12.20 -1.88
C GLU A 8 7.27 -11.79 -2.93
N ASN A 9 6.84 -12.74 -3.78
CA ASN A 9 5.79 -12.49 -4.77
C ASN A 9 4.45 -12.14 -4.12
N ARG A 10 4.07 -12.82 -3.04
CA ARG A 10 2.84 -12.51 -2.28
C ARG A 10 2.92 -11.15 -1.60
N LEU A 11 4.07 -10.80 -1.03
CA LEU A 11 4.29 -9.49 -0.42
C LEU A 11 4.20 -8.36 -1.46
N ALA A 12 4.78 -8.57 -2.65
CA ALA A 12 4.68 -7.62 -3.76
C ALA A 12 3.23 -7.43 -4.23
N ALA A 13 2.47 -8.53 -4.36
CA ALA A 13 1.06 -8.48 -4.72
C ALA A 13 0.22 -7.74 -3.65
N ALA A 14 0.37 -8.10 -2.38
CA ALA A 14 -0.36 -7.44 -1.28
C ALA A 14 -0.07 -5.92 -1.21
N ARG A 15 1.18 -5.51 -1.46
CA ARG A 15 1.56 -4.10 -1.54
C ARG A 15 0.87 -3.38 -2.70
N LYS A 16 0.84 -4.02 -3.86
CA LYS A 16 0.16 -3.48 -5.05
C LYS A 16 -1.33 -3.30 -4.76
N ASP A 17 -1.99 -4.34 -4.25
CA ASP A 17 -3.43 -4.32 -3.95
C ASP A 17 -3.79 -3.22 -2.94
N TYR A 18 -2.97 -3.07 -1.88
CA TYR A 18 -3.14 -1.97 -0.91
C TYR A 18 -3.04 -0.60 -1.60
N ASN A 19 -2.00 -0.39 -2.41
CA ASN A 19 -1.77 0.88 -3.08
C ASN A 19 -2.87 1.21 -4.09
N GLU A 20 -3.39 0.22 -4.82
CA GLU A 20 -4.53 0.40 -5.74
C GLU A 20 -5.82 0.79 -5.00
N SER A 21 -6.06 0.19 -3.83
CA SER A 21 -7.19 0.56 -2.96
C SER A 21 -7.06 1.99 -2.45
N VAL A 22 -5.87 2.37 -1.97
CA VAL A 22 -5.57 3.74 -1.54
C VAL A 22 -5.71 4.74 -2.69
N GLN A 23 -5.23 4.39 -3.89
CA GLN A 23 -5.37 5.24 -5.07
C GLN A 23 -6.84 5.47 -5.41
N SER A 24 -7.64 4.40 -5.45
CA SER A 24 -9.07 4.47 -5.76
C SER A 24 -9.82 5.32 -4.75
N TYR A 25 -9.54 5.12 -3.45
CA TYR A 25 -10.10 5.93 -2.37
C TYR A 25 -9.71 7.41 -2.50
N ASN A 26 -8.42 7.70 -2.67
CA ASN A 26 -7.91 9.07 -2.78
C ASN A 26 -8.47 9.79 -4.01
N THR A 27 -8.65 9.06 -5.11
CA THR A 27 -9.29 9.58 -6.32
C THR A 27 -10.76 9.90 -6.04
N ALA A 28 -11.48 8.95 -5.44
CA ALA A 28 -12.90 9.13 -5.12
C ALA A 28 -13.15 10.35 -4.22
N ILE A 29 -12.41 10.53 -3.13
CA ILE A 29 -12.59 11.70 -2.24
C ILE A 29 -12.19 13.04 -2.88
N ARG A 30 -11.51 13.03 -4.03
CA ARG A 30 -11.15 14.24 -4.79
C ARG A 30 -12.09 14.50 -5.96
N SER A 31 -12.83 13.50 -6.42
CA SER A 31 -13.81 13.61 -7.51
C SER A 31 -15.17 14.08 -7.02
N LEU A 32 -15.88 14.86 -7.86
CA LEU A 32 -17.28 15.23 -7.59
C LEU A 32 -18.21 14.02 -7.84
N PRO A 33 -19.31 13.88 -7.07
CA PRO A 33 -19.75 14.74 -5.96
C PRO A 33 -19.06 14.42 -4.61
N THR A 34 -18.32 13.32 -4.56
CA THR A 34 -17.75 12.75 -3.33
C THR A 34 -16.83 13.71 -2.58
N SER A 35 -16.12 14.62 -3.25
CA SER A 35 -15.26 15.62 -2.60
C SER A 35 -16.01 16.61 -1.69
N VAL A 36 -17.28 16.90 -2.00
CA VAL A 36 -18.13 17.74 -1.14
C VAL A 36 -18.47 16.98 0.15
N LEU A 37 -18.89 15.72 0.02
CA LEU A 37 -19.16 14.85 1.17
C LEU A 37 -17.89 14.59 1.98
N ALA A 38 -16.74 14.40 1.32
CA ALA A 38 -15.45 14.23 1.96
C ALA A 38 -15.10 15.45 2.83
N GLY A 39 -15.35 16.67 2.36
CA GLY A 39 -15.17 17.88 3.17
C GLY A 39 -16.11 17.93 4.38
N LEU A 40 -17.39 17.59 4.20
CA LEU A 40 -18.39 17.59 5.29
C LEU A 40 -18.07 16.56 6.38
N PHE A 41 -17.63 15.36 5.99
CA PHE A 41 -17.32 14.25 6.89
C PHE A 41 -15.83 14.14 7.26
N ARG A 42 -15.00 15.11 6.83
CA ARG A 42 -13.54 15.15 7.07
C ARG A 42 -12.81 13.88 6.63
N PHE A 43 -13.14 13.37 5.45
CA PHE A 43 -12.35 12.31 4.83
C PHE A 43 -11.08 12.88 4.20
N GLU A 44 -9.94 12.34 4.62
CA GLU A 44 -8.61 12.79 4.20
C GLU A 44 -7.91 11.73 3.34
N PRO A 45 -6.99 12.13 2.44
CA PRO A 45 -6.21 11.18 1.66
C PRO A 45 -5.42 10.21 2.54
N LYS A 46 -5.40 8.93 2.14
CA LYS A 46 -4.57 7.90 2.75
C LYS A 46 -3.19 7.86 2.12
N GLU A 47 -2.18 7.54 2.91
CA GLU A 47 -0.82 7.33 2.42
C GLU A 47 -0.68 5.98 1.70
N TYR A 48 0.17 5.95 0.68
CA TYR A 48 0.55 4.71 0.02
C TYR A 48 1.53 3.92 0.89
N PHE A 49 1.47 2.60 0.79
CA PHE A 49 2.49 1.74 1.36
C PHE A 49 3.78 1.94 0.58
N LYS A 50 4.80 2.43 1.27
CA LYS A 50 6.17 2.54 0.79
C LYS A 50 6.97 1.40 1.39
N ALA A 51 7.72 0.68 0.57
CA ALA A 51 8.70 -0.25 1.08
C ALA A 51 9.81 0.55 1.75
N ASP A 52 10.14 0.24 3.00
CA ASP A 52 11.39 0.72 3.59
C ASP A 52 12.55 0.15 2.77
N ASP A 53 13.47 1.00 2.31
CA ASP A 53 14.67 0.57 1.58
C ASP A 53 15.53 -0.40 2.43
N GLY A 54 15.40 -0.35 3.76
CA GLY A 54 16.07 -1.24 4.70
C GLY A 54 15.51 -2.68 4.75
N ALA A 55 14.30 -2.93 4.25
CA ALA A 55 13.68 -4.26 4.28
C ALA A 55 14.32 -5.27 3.29
N ARG A 56 15.28 -4.82 2.47
CA ARG A 56 16.12 -5.67 1.62
C ARG A 56 17.34 -6.26 2.34
N GLN A 57 17.64 -5.85 3.58
CA GLN A 57 18.72 -6.49 4.34
C GLN A 57 18.27 -7.87 4.82
N VAL A 58 18.64 -8.89 4.05
CA VAL A 58 18.51 -10.29 4.44
C VAL A 58 19.25 -10.48 5.77
N PRO A 59 18.57 -10.87 6.87
CA PRO A 59 19.24 -11.06 8.15
C PRO A 59 20.26 -12.20 8.00
N GLN A 60 21.53 -11.91 8.30
CA GLN A 60 22.57 -12.95 8.33
C GLN A 60 22.33 -13.85 9.54
N VAL A 61 21.70 -15.00 9.29
CA VAL A 61 21.55 -16.05 10.30
C VAL A 61 22.93 -16.68 10.53
N LYS A 62 23.52 -16.44 11.70
CA LYS A 62 24.67 -17.20 12.19
C LYS A 62 24.15 -18.47 12.86
N PHE A 63 24.54 -19.63 12.34
CA PHE A 63 24.43 -20.91 13.06
C PHE A 63 25.57 -21.03 14.07
#